data_AF-A0A7V8E661-F1
#
_entry.id   AF-A0A7V8E661-F1
#
_cell.length_a   1.000
_cell.length_b   1.000
_cell.length_c   1.000
_cell.angle_alpha   90.00
_cell.angle_beta   90.00
_cell.angle_gamma   90.00
#
_symmetry.space_group_name_H-M   'P 1'
#
loop_
_entity.id
_entity.type
_entity.pdbx_description
1 polymer ?
#
loop_
_entity_poly.entity_id
_entity_poly.type
_entity_poly.pdbx_seq_one_letter_code
_entity_poly.pdbx_strand_id
1 'polypeptide(L)'
;MDGISCDRCGTALLVGANVRYVVAIDVRAAYDVMEVSRSELEADHREEMRALLKKLEGLGAEEAQRQVHCAFRFDLCPACQRNYVNAPLASAPTAPRRLEDVERAAIQAAWAASGREPARAAEILGVKKQGLARRMKRLGIKK
;
A
#
# COMPACT_ATOMS: atom_id res chain seq x y z
N MET A 1 25.85 17.02 -4.98
CA MET A 1 24.91 17.71 -4.06
C MET A 1 23.76 16.75 -3.86
N ASP A 2 23.87 15.89 -2.86
CA ASP A 2 22.88 14.84 -2.60
C ASP A 2 21.75 15.47 -1.78
N GLY A 3 20.76 16.00 -2.49
CA GLY A 3 19.61 16.65 -1.87
C GLY A 3 18.69 15.62 -1.22
N ILE A 4 18.33 15.85 0.05
CA ILE A 4 17.33 15.05 0.76
C ILE A 4 15.96 15.35 0.12
N SER A 5 15.22 14.33 -0.30
CA SER A 5 13.91 14.45 -0.94
C SER A 5 12.79 13.95 -0.02
N CYS A 6 11.57 14.40 -0.29
CA CYS A 6 10.38 13.91 0.39
C CYS A 6 10.06 12.48 -0.09
N ASP A 7 9.97 11.51 0.81
CA ASP A 7 9.71 10.11 0.48
C ASP A 7 8.32 9.88 -0.16
N ARG A 8 7.39 10.82 0.01
CA ARG A 8 6.04 10.72 -0.56
C ARG A 8 5.90 11.34 -1.95
N CYS A 9 6.47 12.53 -2.17
CA CYS A 9 6.25 13.30 -3.41
C CYS A 9 7.53 13.58 -4.20
N GLY A 10 8.70 13.18 -3.68
CA GLY A 10 10.00 13.37 -4.33
C GLY A 10 10.55 14.81 -4.31
N THR A 11 9.80 15.78 -3.77
CA THR A 11 10.26 17.18 -3.71
C THR A 11 11.53 17.34 -2.87
N ALA A 12 12.50 18.08 -3.37
CA ALA A 12 13.72 18.40 -2.62
C ALA A 12 13.38 19.19 -1.34
N LEU A 13 13.86 18.70 -0.19
CA LEU A 13 13.57 19.27 1.13
C LEU A 13 14.55 20.37 1.54
N LEU A 14 15.71 20.48 0.87
CA LEU A 14 16.76 21.44 1.21
C LEU A 14 16.78 22.69 0.33
N VAL A 15 16.04 22.71 -0.79
CA VAL A 15 15.98 23.85 -1.70
C VAL A 15 14.70 24.64 -1.41
N GLY A 16 14.75 25.53 -0.41
CA GLY A 16 13.70 26.52 -0.14
C GLY A 16 12.60 26.16 0.87
N ALA A 17 12.65 25.00 1.53
CA ALA A 17 11.74 24.65 2.62
C ALA A 17 12.44 24.75 3.98
N ASN A 18 12.00 25.67 4.86
CA ASN A 18 12.64 25.92 6.17
C ASN A 18 12.51 24.76 7.17
N VAL A 19 11.64 23.77 6.92
CA VAL A 19 11.36 22.68 7.87
C VAL A 19 11.15 21.35 7.12
N ARG A 20 11.88 20.33 7.56
CA ARG A 20 11.71 18.92 7.19
C ARG A 20 11.07 18.18 8.36
N TYR A 21 10.13 17.29 8.07
CA TYR A 21 9.48 16.45 9.07
C TYR A 21 9.97 15.02 8.95
N VAL A 22 10.16 14.36 10.08
CA VAL A 22 10.51 12.94 10.16
C VAL A 22 9.31 12.19 10.70
N VAL A 23 8.87 11.14 9.99
CA VAL A 23 7.88 10.18 10.47
C VAL A 23 8.61 8.90 10.84
N ALA A 24 8.51 8.50 12.10
CA ALA A 24 8.98 7.21 12.59
C ALA A 24 7.76 6.33 12.88
N ILE A 25 7.68 5.15 12.25
CA ILE A 25 6.64 4.15 12.49
C ILE A 25 7.32 2.96 13.14
N ASP A 26 6.78 2.53 14.27
CA ASP A 26 7.24 1.33 14.98
C ASP A 26 6.03 0.38 15.12
N VAL A 27 6.19 -0.82 14.57
CA VAL A 27 5.19 -1.88 14.59
C VAL A 27 5.77 -3.04 15.39
N ARG A 28 5.05 -3.45 16.43
CA ARG A 28 5.40 -4.56 17.30
C ARG A 28 4.25 -5.55 17.35
N ALA A 29 4.57 -6.82 17.46
CA ALA A 29 3.60 -7.81 17.90
C ALA A 29 3.10 -7.40 19.30
N ALA A 30 1.80 -7.13 19.38
CA ALA A 30 1.12 -6.88 20.65
C ALA A 30 0.86 -8.24 21.30
N TYR A 31 1.82 -8.70 22.10
CA TYR A 31 1.60 -9.86 22.96
C TYR A 31 0.90 -9.38 24.24
N ASP A 32 -0.24 -10.00 24.54
CA ASP A 32 -0.82 -9.89 25.87
C ASP A 32 0.12 -10.58 26.88
N VAL A 33 -0.02 -10.22 28.17
CA VAL A 33 0.76 -10.86 29.24
C VAL A 33 0.46 -12.36 29.20
N MET A 34 1.48 -13.14 28.83
CA MET A 34 1.38 -14.59 28.76
C MET A 34 1.50 -15.15 30.17
N GLU A 35 0.36 -15.44 30.80
CA GLU A 35 0.33 -16.16 32.08
C GLU A 35 0.66 -17.63 31.82
N VAL A 36 1.83 -18.07 32.27
CA VAL A 36 2.23 -19.48 32.20
C VAL A 36 1.85 -20.14 33.53
N SER A 37 0.93 -21.10 33.46
CA SER A 37 0.52 -21.90 34.61
C SER A 37 1.60 -22.94 35.00
N ARG A 38 1.55 -23.40 36.25
CA ARG A 38 2.47 -24.45 36.73
C ARG A 38 2.34 -25.76 35.94
N SER A 39 1.12 -26.14 35.57
CA SER A 39 0.87 -27.32 34.75
C SER A 39 1.46 -27.21 33.35
N GLU A 40 1.49 -26.01 32.77
CA GLU A 40 2.12 -25.78 31.47
C GLU A 40 3.65 -25.87 31.58
N LEU A 41 4.26 -25.39 32.67
CA LEU A 41 5.71 -25.54 32.88
C LEU A 41 6.15 -27.00 33.01
N GLU A 42 5.29 -27.86 33.56
CA GLU A 42 5.56 -29.28 33.76
C GLU A 42 5.25 -30.13 32.51
N ALA A 43 4.57 -29.56 31.49
CA ALA A 43 4.23 -30.24 30.25
C ALA A 43 5.43 -30.37 29.28
N ASP A 44 5.43 -31.43 28.47
CA ASP A 44 6.47 -31.66 27.45
C ASP A 44 6.15 -30.92 26.15
N HIS A 45 6.74 -29.73 25.99
CA HIS A 45 6.56 -28.88 24.80
C HIS A 45 7.47 -29.23 23.61
N ARG A 46 8.24 -30.34 23.67
CA ARG A 46 9.25 -30.64 22.63
C ARG A 46 8.65 -30.76 21.22
N GLU A 47 7.47 -31.34 21.08
CA GLU A 47 6.80 -31.45 19.78
C GLU A 47 6.31 -30.08 19.26
N GLU A 48 5.75 -29.25 20.14
CA GLU A 48 5.30 -27.90 19.78
C GLU A 48 6.48 -27.02 19.34
N MET A 49 7.60 -27.10 20.07
CA MET A 49 8.84 -26.42 19.69
C MET A 49 9.36 -26.90 18.33
N ARG A 50 9.35 -28.22 18.07
CA ARG A 50 9.75 -28.77 16.76
C ARG A 50 8.85 -28.28 15.63
N ALA A 51 7.54 -28.23 15.85
CA ALA A 51 6.59 -27.73 14.87
C ALA A 51 6.80 -26.23 14.58
N LEU A 52 7.12 -25.43 15.60
CA LEU A 52 7.46 -24.01 15.44
C LEU A 52 8.76 -23.83 14.65
N LEU A 53 9.81 -24.57 15.00
CA LEU A 53 11.10 -24.51 14.29
C LEU A 53 10.92 -24.85 12.80
N LYS A 54 10.14 -25.90 12.48
CA LYS A 54 9.84 -26.28 11.09
C LYS A 54 9.10 -25.18 10.30
N LYS A 55 8.25 -24.40 10.96
CA LYS A 55 7.58 -23.24 10.32
C LYS A 55 8.56 -22.11 10.03
N LEU A 56 9.55 -21.91 10.91
CA LEU A 56 10.57 -20.88 10.78
C LEU A 56 11.66 -21.24 9.76
N GLU A 57 11.95 -22.51 9.55
CA GLU A 57 12.94 -22.98 8.55
C GLU A 57 12.66 -22.47 7.13
N GLY A 58 11.39 -22.23 6.79
CA GLY A 58 10.98 -21.67 5.49
C GLY A 58 11.07 -20.15 5.38
N LEU A 59 11.37 -19.44 6.47
CA LEU A 59 11.39 -17.98 6.52
C LEU A 59 12.82 -17.44 6.57
N GLY A 60 13.08 -16.40 5.79
CA GLY A 60 14.32 -15.64 5.94
C GLY A 60 14.36 -14.91 7.29
N ALA A 61 15.56 -14.69 7.83
CA ALA A 61 15.73 -13.99 9.11
C ALA A 61 15.07 -12.59 9.13
N GLU A 62 15.15 -11.83 8.02
CA GLU A 62 14.50 -10.53 7.90
C GLU A 62 12.97 -10.65 7.91
N GLU A 63 12.42 -11.67 7.25
CA GLU A 63 10.99 -11.92 7.18
C GLU A 63 10.44 -12.36 8.54
N ALA A 64 11.16 -13.23 9.24
CA ALA A 64 10.84 -13.63 10.60
C ALA A 64 10.89 -12.43 11.57
N GLN A 65 11.90 -11.56 11.44
CA GLN A 65 11.99 -10.35 12.25
C GLN A 65 10.81 -9.40 11.99
N ARG A 66 10.43 -9.16 10.73
CA ARG A 66 9.30 -8.29 10.37
C ARG A 66 7.96 -8.71 10.97
N GLN A 67 7.78 -10.00 11.27
CA GLN A 67 6.57 -10.50 11.93
C GLN A 67 6.48 -10.09 13.40
N VAL A 68 7.61 -9.81 14.06
CA VAL A 68 7.67 -9.43 15.48
C VAL A 68 7.89 -7.93 15.66
N HIS A 69 8.81 -7.36 14.88
CA HIS A 69 9.16 -5.95 14.93
C HIS A 69 9.56 -5.42 13.56
N CYS A 70 8.98 -4.29 13.17
CA CYS A 70 9.51 -3.49 12.08
C CYS A 70 9.44 -2.00 12.40
N ALA A 71 10.50 -1.28 12.01
CA ALA A 71 10.60 0.16 12.16
C ALA A 71 10.81 0.79 10.79
N PHE A 72 10.11 1.90 10.54
CA PHE A 72 10.25 2.70 9.33
C PHE A 72 10.56 4.14 9.71
N ARG A 73 11.36 4.79 8.87
CA ARG A 73 11.66 6.22 9.01
C ARG A 73 11.51 6.87 7.64
N PHE A 74 10.73 7.95 7.60
CA PHE A 74 10.46 8.71 6.38
C PHE A 74 10.67 10.19 6.60
N ASP A 75 11.06 10.88 5.54
CA ASP A 75 11.24 12.32 5.45
C ASP A 75 10.13 12.95 4.60
N LEU A 76 9.39 13.88 5.19
CA LEU A 76 8.24 14.52 4.57
C LEU A 76 8.42 16.04 4.49
N CYS A 77 7.93 16.61 3.38
CA CYS A 77 7.71 18.04 3.24
C CYS A 77 6.49 18.48 4.09
N PRO A 78 6.34 19.79 4.41
CA PRO A 78 5.23 20.29 5.21
C PRO A 78 3.84 19.90 4.68
N ALA A 79 3.65 19.87 3.36
CA ALA A 79 2.38 19.47 2.75
C ALA A 79 2.10 17.96 2.96
N CYS A 80 3.10 17.11 2.75
CA CYS A 80 2.95 15.66 2.92
C CYS A 80 2.78 15.27 4.39
N GLN A 81 3.44 15.97 5.31
CA GLN A 81 3.27 15.78 6.74
C GLN A 81 1.83 16.08 7.17
N ARG A 82 1.24 17.22 6.78
CA ARG A 82 -0.16 17.55 7.09
C ARG A 82 -1.12 16.46 6.61
N ASN A 83 -0.91 15.99 5.38
CA ASN A 83 -1.72 14.92 4.82
C ASN A 83 -1.54 13.59 5.58
N TYR A 84 -0.32 13.28 6.04
CA TYR A 84 -0.06 12.07 6.81
C TYR A 84 -0.73 12.11 8.19
N VAL A 85 -0.62 13.23 8.91
CA VAL A 85 -1.25 13.39 10.24
C VAL A 85 -2.78 13.28 10.16
N ASN A 86 -3.39 13.80 9.10
CA ASN A 86 -4.85 13.72 8.92
C ASN A 86 -5.35 12.31 8.62
N ALA A 87 -4.53 11.45 8.01
CA ALA A 87 -4.94 10.10 7.61
C ALA A 87 -3.74 9.13 7.58
N PRO A 88 -3.15 8.79 8.75
CA PRO A 88 -1.91 8.00 8.82
C PRO A 88 -2.11 6.53 8.41
N LEU A 89 -3.33 6.03 8.57
CA LEU A 89 -3.75 4.66 8.22
C LEU A 89 -4.87 4.67 7.17
N ALA A 90 -4.85 5.64 6.26
CA ALA A 90 -5.84 5.69 5.17
C ALA A 90 -5.94 4.29 4.54
N SER A 91 -7.14 3.70 4.56
CA SER A 91 -7.40 2.41 3.93
C SER A 91 -6.82 2.47 2.52
N ALA A 92 -5.97 1.51 2.17
CA ALA A 92 -5.44 1.43 0.81
C ALA A 92 -6.60 1.69 -0.16
N PRO A 93 -6.46 2.58 -1.16
CA PRO A 93 -7.50 2.69 -2.15
C PRO A 93 -7.75 1.28 -2.67
N THR A 94 -8.99 0.80 -2.52
CA THR A 94 -9.48 -0.46 -3.07
C THR A 94 -9.42 -0.47 -4.61
N ALA A 95 -9.01 0.65 -5.20
CA ALA A 95 -8.84 0.90 -6.60
C ALA A 95 -7.36 0.78 -7.04
N PRO A 96 -7.12 0.39 -8.29
CA PRO A 96 -5.88 -0.26 -8.68
C PRO A 96 -4.74 0.74 -8.94
N ARG A 97 -3.51 0.31 -8.61
CA ARG A 97 -2.30 1.17 -8.56
C ARG A 97 -1.52 1.26 -9.88
N ARG A 98 -1.96 0.58 -10.96
CA ARG A 98 -1.37 0.75 -12.30
C ARG A 98 -2.23 1.70 -13.13
N LEU A 99 -1.58 2.60 -13.88
CA LEU A 99 -2.25 3.52 -14.81
C LEU A 99 -3.24 2.82 -15.74
N GLU A 100 -2.90 1.60 -16.20
CA GLU A 100 -3.76 0.77 -17.05
C GLU A 100 -5.04 0.31 -16.35
N ASP A 101 -4.95 0.03 -15.05
CA ASP A 101 -6.09 -0.41 -14.26
C ASP A 101 -7.01 0.77 -13.90
N VAL A 102 -6.43 1.95 -13.65
CA VAL A 102 -7.18 3.21 -13.49
C VAL A 102 -7.91 3.56 -14.78
N GLU A 103 -7.23 3.46 -15.93
CA GLU A 103 -7.82 3.71 -17.23
C GLU A 103 -8.94 2.70 -17.55
N ARG A 104 -8.72 1.41 -17.22
CA ARG A 104 -9.73 0.37 -17.36
C ARG A 104 -10.98 0.66 -16.52
N ALA A 105 -10.80 1.01 -15.25
CA ALA A 105 -11.90 1.34 -14.34
C ALA A 105 -12.68 2.57 -14.82
N ALA A 106 -11.98 3.63 -15.24
CA ALA A 106 -12.61 4.83 -15.81
C ALA A 106 -13.43 4.52 -17.06
N ILE A 107 -12.90 3.69 -17.97
CA ILE A 107 -13.61 3.26 -19.18
C ILE A 107 -14.83 2.40 -18.84
N GLN A 108 -14.72 1.47 -17.89
CA GLN A 108 -15.84 0.63 -17.46
C GLN A 108 -16.96 1.45 -16.78
N ALA A 109 -16.60 2.40 -15.93
CA ALA A 109 -17.54 3.30 -15.28
C ALA A 109 -18.26 4.18 -16.31
N ALA A 110 -17.52 4.78 -17.26
CA ALA A 110 -18.11 5.57 -18.33
C ALA A 110 -19.01 4.74 -19.27
N TRP A 111 -18.63 3.49 -19.57
CA TRP A 111 -19.44 2.56 -20.38
C TRP A 111 -20.75 2.18 -19.67
N ALA A 112 -20.70 1.96 -18.35
CA ALA A 112 -21.90 1.71 -17.56
C ALA A 112 -22.81 2.95 -17.49
N ALA A 113 -22.25 4.12 -17.20
CA ALA A 113 -22.98 5.37 -17.09
C ALA A 113 -23.59 5.84 -18.43
N SER A 114 -23.00 5.46 -19.55
CA SER A 114 -23.51 5.80 -20.89
C SER A 114 -24.64 4.89 -21.38
N GLY A 115 -25.05 3.88 -20.59
CA GLY A 115 -25.98 2.85 -21.06
C GLY A 115 -25.35 1.94 -22.12
N ARG A 116 -24.03 1.73 -22.07
CA ARG A 116 -23.24 0.96 -23.06
C ARG A 116 -23.24 1.57 -24.46
N GLU A 117 -23.50 2.88 -24.57
CA GLU A 117 -23.42 3.59 -25.83
C GLU A 117 -22.00 4.16 -26.04
N PRO A 118 -21.30 3.83 -27.14
CA PRO A 118 -19.91 4.23 -27.34
C PRO A 118 -19.70 5.74 -27.54
N ALA A 119 -20.68 6.44 -28.12
CA ALA A 119 -20.56 7.87 -28.38
C ALA A 119 -20.64 8.66 -27.05
N ARG A 120 -21.65 8.35 -26.23
CA ARG A 120 -21.82 8.91 -24.89
C ARG A 120 -20.68 8.54 -23.93
N ALA A 121 -20.20 7.29 -23.96
CA ALA A 121 -19.03 6.91 -23.13
C ALA A 121 -17.77 7.72 -23.50
N ALA A 122 -17.58 8.00 -24.79
CA ALA A 122 -16.46 8.79 -25.27
C ALA A 122 -16.59 10.28 -24.86
N GLU A 123 -17.81 10.80 -24.89
CA GLU A 123 -18.15 12.15 -24.40
C GLU A 123 -17.89 12.30 -22.89
N ILE A 124 -18.37 11.35 -22.07
CA ILE A 124 -18.11 11.33 -20.61
C ILE A 124 -16.62 11.36 -20.30
N LEU A 125 -15.80 10.68 -21.11
CA LEU A 125 -14.35 10.61 -20.93
C LEU A 125 -13.59 11.77 -21.60
N GLY A 126 -14.27 12.66 -22.32
CA GLY A 126 -13.64 13.75 -23.08
C GLY A 126 -12.72 13.27 -24.20
N VAL A 127 -12.99 12.11 -24.79
CA VAL A 127 -12.17 11.50 -25.85
C VAL A 127 -12.97 11.32 -27.14
N LYS A 128 -12.27 11.23 -28.28
CA LYS A 128 -12.91 10.84 -29.54
C LYS A 128 -13.36 9.37 -29.47
N LYS A 129 -14.51 9.04 -30.07
CA LYS A 129 -15.05 7.66 -30.18
C LYS A 129 -14.01 6.64 -30.69
N GLN A 130 -13.21 7.02 -31.67
CA GLN A 130 -12.14 6.17 -32.21
C GLN A 130 -11.00 5.95 -31.19
N GLY A 131 -10.70 6.96 -30.37
CA GLY A 131 -9.72 6.87 -29.29
C GLY A 131 -10.18 5.93 -28.17
N LEU A 132 -11.46 5.98 -27.81
CA LEU A 132 -12.06 5.06 -26.85
C LEU A 132 -11.95 3.60 -27.33
N ALA A 133 -12.28 3.32 -28.60
CA ALA A 133 -12.20 1.98 -29.17
C ALA A 133 -10.79 1.39 -29.14
N ARG A 134 -9.76 2.22 -29.42
CA ARG A 134 -8.36 1.80 -29.34
C ARG A 134 -7.94 1.46 -27.90
N ARG A 135 -8.35 2.27 -26.92
CA ARG A 135 -8.08 2.05 -25.49
C ARG A 135 -8.76 0.78 -24.98
N MET A 136 -10.04 0.57 -25.34
CA MET A 136 -10.76 -0.67 -25.00
C MET A 136 -10.08 -1.91 -25.56
N LYS A 137 -9.60 -1.87 -26.82
CA LYS A 137 -8.87 -2.98 -27.43
C LYS A 137 -7.53 -3.25 -26.73
N ARG A 138 -6.75 -2.20 -26.45
CA ARG A 138 -5.47 -2.31 -25.73
C ARG A 138 -5.65 -2.93 -24.34
N LEU A 139 -6.71 -2.55 -23.65
CA LEU A 139 -7.01 -3.04 -22.29
C LEU A 139 -7.82 -4.35 -22.30
N GLY A 140 -8.24 -4.90 -23.44
CA GLY A 140 -9.05 -6.12 -23.50
C GLY A 140 -10.45 -5.98 -22.88
N ILE A 141 -11.03 -4.77 -22.92
CA ILE A 141 -12.40 -4.50 -22.43
C ILE A 141 -13.40 -4.91 -23.52
N LYS A 142 -14.28 -5.87 -23.22
CA LYS A 142 -15.36 -6.30 -24.12
C LYS A 142 -16.46 -5.22 -24.17
N LYS A 143 -17.07 -5.06 -25.34
CA LYS A 143 -18.22 -4.15 -25.57
C LYS A 143 -19.47 -4.71 -24.90
#